data_AF-A0A139AG48-F1
#
_entry.id   AF-A0A139AG48-F1
#
_cell.length_a   1.000
_cell.length_b   1.000
_cell.length_c   1.000
_cell.angle_alpha   90.00
_cell.angle_beta   90.00
_cell.angle_gamma   90.00
#
_symmetry.space_group_name_H-M   'P 1'
#
loop_
_entity.id
_entity.type
_entity.pdbx_description
1 polymer ?
#
loop_
_entity_poly.entity_id
_entity_poly.type
_entity_poly.pdbx_seq_one_letter_code
_entity_poly.pdbx_strand_id
1 'polypeptide(L)'
;MEAHSPPEHRDGATNQGAAPLVSDRRGGPFARALEMKFRKGITLNSFPELGGDQVTACWEGWIDDQFLTGIAPFGGYVLGIALHAARLEVRRRGIERRFPEPVSLSANLLEAGRSDAFLAVVTPVRIGGRFAVFDVAIRQAPLPKASAAGSTTWITLLTAKITMSDIASERGTTTILSDDGKTPVDHPFLPSALHSPPGATRFGLGLPRLADALPLEPKTMWKGHYKSPRTGKFFHQFFDVRHQKYEEEDIVDLPMGAEWCKWVRWNSGDVQDIPSMAFWGDMSMSPIIINHIFGPKSQGRERQWSPTMDFALQIRRLPSPDMEWVLVRSKAPYLTNGRKCLDIEMWDEQGNLLAITRQMQGTVVVSAQRQARTVEANAAGLQSLKTKRSNGDTGSGSSVPAKI
;
A
#
# COMPACT_ATOMS: atom_id res chain seq x y z
N MET A 1 34.26 55.45 30.16
CA MET A 1 32.99 55.17 29.45
C MET A 1 33.37 54.58 28.10
N GLU A 2 33.59 53.27 28.06
CA GLU A 2 33.93 52.55 26.84
C GLU A 2 32.66 51.93 26.26
N ALA A 3 32.39 52.23 24.98
CA ALA A 3 31.24 51.75 24.26
C ALA A 3 31.50 50.34 23.73
N HIS A 4 30.69 49.37 24.17
CA HIS A 4 30.67 48.03 23.61
C HIS A 4 29.92 48.00 22.28
N SER A 5 30.61 47.64 21.21
CA SER A 5 29.99 47.25 19.92
C SER A 5 29.44 45.83 20.00
N PRO A 6 28.28 45.53 19.37
CA PRO A 6 27.69 44.20 19.35
C PRO A 6 28.39 43.27 18.33
N PRO A 7 28.32 41.94 18.51
CA PRO A 7 29.01 40.99 17.65
C PRO A 7 28.28 40.81 16.30
N GLU A 8 29.08 40.74 15.23
CA GLU A 8 28.64 40.42 13.87
C GLU A 8 28.16 38.97 13.78
N HIS A 9 26.90 38.78 13.38
CA HIS A 9 26.36 37.48 12.96
C HIS A 9 26.89 37.15 11.56
N ARG A 10 27.79 36.17 11.47
CA ARG A 10 28.22 35.57 10.19
C ARG A 10 27.17 34.58 9.70
N ASP A 11 26.41 34.97 8.67
CA ASP A 11 25.60 34.06 7.86
C ASP A 11 26.51 33.22 6.95
N GLY A 12 26.97 32.10 7.49
CA GLY A 12 27.69 31.06 6.75
C GLY A 12 26.79 29.85 6.47
N ALA A 13 25.68 30.03 5.75
CA ALA A 13 24.87 28.92 5.27
C ALA A 13 25.59 28.25 4.09
N THR A 14 26.48 27.30 4.39
CA THR A 14 27.01 26.36 3.39
C THR A 14 25.86 25.60 2.76
N ASN A 15 25.66 25.82 1.46
CA ASN A 15 24.75 25.12 0.58
C ASN A 15 25.19 23.64 0.48
N GLN A 16 24.90 22.83 1.50
CA GLN A 16 25.02 21.38 1.41
C GLN A 16 23.98 20.94 0.38
N GLY A 17 24.46 20.50 -0.77
CA GLY A 17 23.64 20.10 -1.89
C GLY A 17 22.53 19.16 -1.43
N ALA A 18 21.29 19.54 -1.71
CA ALA A 18 20.15 18.65 -1.58
C ALA A 18 20.52 17.33 -2.25
N ALA A 19 20.52 16.24 -1.48
CA ALA A 19 20.74 14.91 -2.04
C ALA A 19 19.79 14.74 -3.23
N PRO A 20 20.28 14.33 -4.41
CA PRO A 20 19.41 14.14 -5.56
C PRO A 20 18.27 13.21 -5.15
N LEU A 21 17.04 13.70 -5.28
CA LEU A 21 15.85 12.89 -5.10
C LEU A 21 16.00 11.63 -5.97
N VAL A 22 15.63 10.49 -5.39
CA VAL A 22 15.81 9.12 -5.91
C VAL A 22 14.93 8.86 -7.14
N SER A 23 14.92 9.75 -8.13
CA SER A 23 13.89 9.83 -9.18
C SER A 23 14.36 9.43 -10.57
N ASP A 24 15.56 8.87 -10.75
CA ASP A 24 16.06 8.54 -12.10
C ASP A 24 16.61 7.11 -12.28
N ARG A 25 16.45 6.24 -11.26
CA ARG A 25 16.64 4.80 -11.47
C ARG A 25 15.36 4.24 -12.12
N ARG A 26 15.50 3.80 -13.38
CA ARG A 26 14.49 3.16 -14.23
C ARG A 26 13.40 2.46 -13.41
N GLY A 27 12.21 3.06 -13.35
CA GLY A 27 11.07 2.49 -12.62
C GLY A 27 10.73 1.11 -13.17
N GLY A 28 10.65 0.10 -12.30
CA GLY A 28 10.20 -1.22 -12.68
C GLY A 28 8.68 -1.24 -12.95
N PRO A 29 8.10 -2.44 -13.21
CA PRO A 29 6.67 -2.64 -13.38
C PRO A 29 5.78 -1.95 -12.35
N PHE A 30 6.13 -1.98 -11.05
CA PHE A 30 5.29 -1.36 -10.02
C PHE A 30 5.31 0.16 -10.15
N ALA A 31 6.48 0.78 -10.26
CA ALA A 31 6.61 2.22 -10.44
C ALA A 31 5.85 2.72 -11.69
N ARG A 32 5.95 1.99 -12.82
CA ARG A 32 5.21 2.31 -14.05
C ARG A 32 3.71 2.17 -13.89
N ALA A 33 3.25 1.19 -13.11
CA ALA A 33 1.83 0.99 -12.84
C ALA A 33 1.21 2.06 -11.94
N LEU A 34 2.01 2.94 -11.34
CA LEU A 34 1.56 4.11 -10.58
C LEU A 34 1.52 5.38 -11.42
N GLU A 35 2.02 5.37 -12.66
CA GLU A 35 2.04 6.54 -13.53
C GLU A 35 0.62 7.06 -13.78
N MET A 36 0.47 8.38 -13.69
CA MET A 36 -0.79 9.07 -13.93
C MET A 36 -0.52 10.47 -14.52
N LYS A 37 -1.49 10.98 -15.27
CA LYS A 37 -1.42 12.28 -15.95
C LYS A 37 -2.37 13.25 -15.28
N PHE A 38 -1.92 14.48 -15.07
CA PHE A 38 -2.79 15.54 -14.61
C PHE A 38 -3.87 15.80 -15.67
N ARG A 39 -5.14 15.85 -15.25
CA ARG A 39 -6.27 16.08 -16.17
C ARG A 39 -6.79 17.51 -16.05
N LYS A 40 -7.19 17.93 -14.85
CA LYS A 40 -7.68 19.29 -14.57
C LYS A 40 -7.70 19.58 -13.08
N GLY A 41 -7.72 20.87 -12.74
CA GLY A 41 -8.13 21.36 -11.42
C GLY A 41 -9.61 21.71 -11.42
N ILE A 42 -10.28 21.47 -10.31
CA ILE A 42 -11.66 21.88 -10.04
C ILE A 42 -11.62 22.78 -8.82
N THR A 43 -11.96 24.05 -8.99
CA THR A 43 -12.08 24.98 -7.87
C THR A 43 -13.45 24.81 -7.23
N LEU A 44 -13.46 24.48 -5.93
CA LEU A 44 -14.65 24.55 -5.12
C LEU A 44 -14.58 25.83 -4.31
N ASN A 45 -15.53 26.73 -4.58
CA ASN A 45 -15.64 27.96 -3.83
C ASN A 45 -16.05 27.63 -2.40
N SER A 46 -15.31 28.14 -1.43
CA SER A 46 -15.58 27.91 -0.02
C SER A 46 -15.49 29.21 0.77
N PHE A 47 -16.25 29.29 1.85
CA PHE A 47 -16.19 30.44 2.74
C PHE A 47 -14.77 30.61 3.32
N PRO A 48 -14.28 31.85 3.50
CA PRO A 48 -12.97 32.09 4.11
C PRO A 48 -12.76 31.38 5.45
N GLU A 49 -13.83 31.28 6.26
CA GLU A 49 -13.85 30.60 7.56
C GLU A 49 -13.64 29.08 7.45
N LEU A 50 -13.87 28.51 6.26
CA LEU A 50 -13.64 27.11 5.92
C LEU A 50 -12.32 26.90 5.15
N GLY A 51 -11.43 27.90 5.15
CA GLY A 51 -10.12 27.83 4.51
C GLY A 51 -10.05 28.41 3.09
N GLY A 52 -11.11 29.08 2.63
CA GLY A 52 -11.18 29.70 1.30
C GLY A 52 -11.22 28.68 0.15
N ASP A 53 -11.14 29.18 -1.08
CA ASP A 53 -11.27 28.36 -2.29
C ASP A 53 -10.23 27.24 -2.35
N GLN A 54 -10.71 26.01 -2.55
CA GLN A 54 -9.86 24.83 -2.66
C GLN A 54 -9.84 24.32 -4.10
N VAL A 55 -8.64 24.21 -4.66
CA VAL A 55 -8.44 23.54 -5.95
C VAL A 55 -8.26 22.06 -5.71
N THR A 56 -9.24 21.26 -6.12
CA THR A 56 -9.15 19.80 -6.17
C THR A 56 -8.52 19.37 -7.49
N ALA A 57 -7.45 18.59 -7.43
CA ALA A 57 -6.78 18.06 -8.62
C ALA A 57 -7.39 16.72 -9.04
N CYS A 58 -7.57 16.54 -10.35
CA CYS A 58 -7.94 15.27 -10.94
C CYS A 58 -6.76 14.71 -11.75
N TRP A 59 -6.33 13.51 -11.39
CA TRP A 59 -5.30 12.74 -12.07
C TRP A 59 -5.94 11.52 -12.73
N GLU A 60 -5.51 11.21 -13.93
CA GLU A 60 -6.00 10.07 -14.70
C GLU A 60 -4.89 9.03 -14.84
N GLY A 61 -5.20 7.78 -14.53
CA GLY A 61 -4.27 6.66 -14.67
C GLY A 61 -4.99 5.39 -15.10
N TRP A 62 -4.25 4.29 -15.11
CA TRP A 62 -4.75 2.97 -15.48
C TRP A 62 -4.43 1.95 -14.39
N ILE A 63 -5.42 1.21 -13.90
CA ILE A 63 -5.18 0.08 -12.99
C ILE A 63 -4.58 -1.06 -13.82
N ASP A 64 -3.34 -1.41 -13.54
CA ASP A 64 -2.59 -2.41 -14.28
C ASP A 64 -3.05 -3.84 -13.94
N ASP A 65 -3.25 -4.66 -14.98
CA ASP A 65 -3.72 -6.04 -14.87
C ASP A 65 -2.71 -6.98 -14.17
N GLN A 66 -1.43 -6.60 -14.07
CA GLN A 66 -0.42 -7.39 -13.37
C GLN A 66 -0.64 -7.44 -11.85
N PHE A 67 -1.31 -6.45 -11.29
CA PHE A 67 -1.52 -6.32 -9.85
C PHE A 67 -2.93 -6.74 -9.42
N LEU A 68 -3.59 -7.61 -10.18
CA LEU A 68 -4.85 -8.24 -9.77
C LEU A 68 -4.57 -9.55 -9.01
N THR A 69 -5.13 -9.72 -7.81
CA THR A 69 -5.07 -10.99 -7.04
C THR A 69 -6.13 -12.01 -7.47
N GLY A 70 -6.88 -11.66 -8.50
CA GLY A 70 -8.07 -12.35 -8.94
C GLY A 70 -8.75 -11.46 -9.95
N ILE A 71 -9.89 -10.92 -9.54
CA ILE A 71 -10.76 -10.12 -10.41
C ILE A 71 -10.70 -8.63 -10.07
N ALA A 72 -10.18 -8.33 -8.88
CA ALA A 72 -10.02 -7.01 -8.33
C ALA A 72 -8.52 -6.68 -8.25
N PRO A 73 -8.16 -5.40 -8.32
CA PRO A 73 -6.80 -4.98 -8.00
C PRO A 73 -6.50 -5.31 -6.55
N PHE A 74 -5.24 -5.66 -6.30
CA PHE A 74 -4.72 -5.81 -4.96
C PHE A 74 -4.91 -4.52 -4.17
N GLY A 75 -5.40 -4.60 -2.93
CA GLY A 75 -5.72 -3.41 -2.13
C GLY A 75 -4.49 -2.53 -1.91
N GLY A 76 -3.35 -3.15 -1.59
CA GLY A 76 -2.05 -2.50 -1.42
C GLY A 76 -1.58 -1.75 -2.65
N TYR A 77 -1.91 -2.23 -3.85
CA TYR A 77 -1.63 -1.51 -5.10
C TYR A 77 -2.51 -0.25 -5.23
N VAL A 78 -3.81 -0.34 -4.95
CA VAL A 78 -4.72 0.83 -4.98
C VAL A 78 -4.34 1.87 -3.91
N LEU A 79 -3.90 1.41 -2.74
CA LEU A 79 -3.34 2.27 -1.69
C LEU A 79 -2.06 2.98 -2.17
N GLY A 80 -1.16 2.25 -2.85
CA GLY A 80 0.03 2.80 -3.50
C GLY A 80 -0.30 3.89 -4.53
N ILE A 81 -1.35 3.70 -5.34
CA ILE A 81 -1.85 4.73 -6.28
C ILE A 81 -2.26 6.00 -5.52
N ALA A 82 -2.99 5.87 -4.42
CA ALA A 82 -3.43 7.03 -3.62
C ALA A 82 -2.26 7.81 -3.03
N LEU A 83 -1.25 7.13 -2.48
CA LEU A 83 -0.01 7.74 -1.99
C LEU A 83 0.76 8.45 -3.11
N HIS A 84 0.86 7.82 -4.28
CA HIS A 84 1.52 8.42 -5.43
C HIS A 84 0.79 9.68 -5.93
N ALA A 85 -0.54 9.68 -5.95
CA ALA A 85 -1.34 10.84 -6.35
C ALA A 85 -1.10 12.04 -5.43
N ALA A 86 -0.98 11.81 -4.12
CA ALA A 86 -0.65 12.87 -3.15
C ALA A 86 0.77 13.45 -3.39
N ARG A 87 1.77 12.60 -3.67
CA ARG A 87 3.13 13.06 -4.06
C ARG A 87 3.10 13.93 -5.31
N LEU A 88 2.36 13.52 -6.34
CA LEU A 88 2.23 14.30 -7.57
C LEU A 88 1.54 15.64 -7.34
N GLU A 89 0.54 15.68 -6.46
CA GLU A 89 -0.15 16.93 -6.12
C GLU A 89 0.75 17.91 -5.35
N VAL A 90 1.56 17.41 -4.42
CA VAL A 90 2.59 18.22 -3.74
C VAL A 90 3.55 18.83 -4.74
N ARG A 91 4.06 18.05 -5.72
CA ARG A 91 4.96 18.54 -6.77
C ARG A 91 4.29 19.56 -7.69
N ARG A 92 3.05 19.30 -8.11
CA ARG A 92 2.27 20.22 -8.96
C ARG A 92 2.07 21.58 -8.29
N ARG A 93 2.01 21.60 -6.96
CA ARG A 93 1.90 22.82 -6.14
C ARG A 93 3.24 23.50 -5.84
N GLY A 94 4.38 22.89 -6.19
CA GLY A 94 5.72 23.44 -5.91
C GLY A 94 6.07 23.44 -4.41
N ILE A 95 5.49 22.52 -3.63
CA ILE A 95 5.70 22.42 -2.18
C ILE A 95 6.44 21.13 -1.76
N GLU A 96 7.01 20.40 -2.72
CA GLU A 96 7.73 19.15 -2.50
C GLU A 96 8.98 19.29 -1.64
N ARG A 97 9.62 20.46 -1.62
CA ARG A 97 10.75 20.69 -0.70
C ARG A 97 10.32 20.66 0.78
N ARG A 98 9.05 20.94 1.07
CA ARG A 98 8.52 21.01 2.44
C ARG A 98 7.78 19.76 2.86
N PHE A 99 7.14 19.08 1.91
CA PHE A 99 6.33 17.89 2.16
C PHE A 99 6.65 16.77 1.17
N PRO A 100 7.92 16.37 1.02
CA PRO A 100 8.36 15.48 -0.06
C PRO A 100 7.67 14.11 0.00
N GLU A 101 7.31 13.64 1.19
CA GLU A 101 6.93 12.25 1.39
C GLU A 101 5.66 12.08 2.23
N PRO A 102 4.80 11.08 1.91
CA PRO A 102 3.70 10.71 2.78
C PRO A 102 4.23 10.04 4.06
N VAL A 103 3.75 10.51 5.21
CA VAL A 103 4.11 9.96 6.53
C VAL A 103 2.97 9.19 7.18
N SER A 104 1.73 9.43 6.75
CA SER A 104 0.56 8.71 7.26
C SER A 104 -0.52 8.59 6.20
N LEU A 105 -1.24 7.46 6.21
CA LEU A 105 -2.45 7.22 5.43
C LEU A 105 -3.51 6.56 6.31
N SER A 106 -4.76 6.98 6.15
CA SER A 106 -5.94 6.26 6.66
C SER A 106 -6.94 6.15 5.53
N ALA A 107 -7.32 4.93 5.16
CA ALA A 107 -8.14 4.65 4.00
C ALA A 107 -9.29 3.69 4.29
N ASN A 108 -10.36 3.84 3.52
CA ASN A 108 -11.47 2.90 3.44
C ASN A 108 -11.54 2.37 2.01
N LEU A 109 -11.57 1.04 1.88
CA LEU A 109 -11.76 0.36 0.61
C LEU A 109 -13.24 0.02 0.50
N LEU A 110 -13.91 0.73 -0.41
CA LEU A 110 -15.37 0.74 -0.52
C LEU A 110 -15.87 -0.27 -1.55
N GLU A 111 -15.18 -0.37 -2.68
CA GLU A 111 -15.58 -1.21 -3.81
C GLU A 111 -14.37 -1.87 -4.47
N ALA A 112 -14.60 -3.06 -5.03
CA ALA A 112 -13.60 -3.73 -5.85
C ALA A 112 -13.42 -3.01 -7.18
N GLY A 113 -12.18 -2.63 -7.49
CA GLY A 113 -11.83 -2.07 -8.78
C GLY A 113 -11.73 -3.10 -9.90
N ARG A 114 -11.33 -2.62 -11.07
CA ARG A 114 -11.00 -3.43 -12.26
C ARG A 114 -9.79 -2.86 -12.98
N SER A 115 -9.15 -3.67 -13.82
CA SER A 115 -8.12 -3.19 -14.76
C SER A 115 -8.74 -2.29 -15.83
N ASP A 116 -8.84 -1.00 -15.55
CA ASP A 116 -9.41 0.03 -16.42
C ASP A 116 -8.86 1.41 -16.00
N ALA A 117 -9.24 2.44 -16.73
CA ALA A 117 -8.95 3.82 -16.36
C ALA A 117 -9.55 4.15 -14.98
N PHE A 118 -8.83 4.97 -14.23
CA PHE A 118 -9.29 5.53 -12.96
C PHE A 118 -9.04 7.04 -12.91
N LEU A 119 -9.78 7.72 -12.03
CA LEU A 119 -9.51 9.07 -11.61
C LEU A 119 -9.07 9.08 -10.15
N ALA A 120 -7.90 9.63 -9.87
CA ALA A 120 -7.50 10.01 -8.52
C ALA A 120 -7.87 11.49 -8.31
N VAL A 121 -8.79 11.73 -7.38
CA VAL A 121 -9.27 13.06 -7.00
C VAL A 121 -8.54 13.43 -5.71
N VAL A 122 -7.73 14.48 -5.75
CA VAL A 122 -6.87 14.91 -4.63
C VAL A 122 -7.29 16.32 -4.19
N THR A 123 -7.82 16.42 -2.98
CA THR A 123 -8.31 17.68 -2.39
C THR A 123 -7.41 18.07 -1.22
N PRO A 124 -6.76 19.24 -1.23
CA PRO A 124 -6.01 19.71 -0.07
C PRO A 124 -6.98 20.01 1.08
N VAL A 125 -6.79 19.35 2.22
CA VAL A 125 -7.55 19.63 3.45
C VAL A 125 -6.86 20.74 4.24
N ARG A 126 -5.53 20.68 4.32
CA ARG A 126 -4.72 21.63 5.07
C ARG A 126 -3.31 21.66 4.51
N ILE A 127 -2.73 22.84 4.37
CA ILE A 127 -1.30 23.02 4.10
C ILE A 127 -0.75 23.89 5.24
N GLY A 128 -0.14 23.24 6.22
CA GLY A 128 0.39 23.90 7.42
C GLY A 128 1.87 24.26 7.32
N GLY A 129 2.49 24.58 8.46
CA GLY A 129 3.93 24.79 8.56
C GLY A 129 4.72 23.49 8.37
N ARG A 130 4.33 22.43 9.11
CA ARG A 130 5.02 21.13 9.18
C ARG A 130 4.38 20.01 8.37
N PHE A 131 3.06 20.06 8.18
CA PHE A 131 2.33 18.99 7.49
C PHE A 131 1.42 19.56 6.41
N ALA A 132 1.26 18.81 5.33
CA ALA A 132 0.16 18.98 4.39
C ALA A 132 -0.75 17.73 4.45
N VAL A 133 -2.06 17.93 4.45
CA VAL A 133 -3.05 16.86 4.52
C VAL A 133 -3.93 16.93 3.29
N PHE A 134 -4.11 15.78 2.63
CA PHE A 134 -4.91 15.63 1.43
C PHE A 134 -5.98 14.56 1.64
N ASP A 135 -7.19 14.84 1.17
CA ASP A 135 -8.19 13.81 0.91
C ASP A 135 -8.00 13.30 -0.51
N VAL A 136 -7.92 11.97 -0.66
CA VAL A 136 -7.70 11.29 -1.94
C VAL A 136 -8.82 10.29 -2.16
N ALA A 137 -9.49 10.35 -3.31
CA ALA A 137 -10.46 9.35 -3.73
C ALA A 137 -10.04 8.72 -5.06
N ILE A 138 -10.04 7.39 -5.13
CA ILE A 138 -9.82 6.64 -6.36
C ILE A 138 -11.17 6.21 -6.92
N ARG A 139 -11.46 6.60 -8.15
CA ARG A 139 -12.76 6.38 -8.78
C ARG A 139 -12.63 5.71 -10.15
N GLN A 140 -13.60 4.87 -10.51
CA GLN A 140 -13.73 4.33 -11.86
C GLN A 140 -15.12 4.64 -12.41
N ALA A 141 -15.24 4.69 -13.74
CA ALA A 141 -16.54 4.79 -14.38
C ALA A 141 -17.39 3.55 -14.04
N PRO A 142 -18.72 3.63 -14.01
CA PRO A 142 -19.56 2.44 -13.85
C PRO A 142 -19.40 1.49 -15.05
N LEU A 143 -19.77 0.21 -14.87
CA LEU A 143 -19.83 -0.73 -15.99
C LEU A 143 -20.97 -0.34 -16.96
N PRO A 144 -20.82 -0.52 -18.28
CA PRO A 144 -21.84 -0.16 -19.27
C PRO A 144 -23.22 -0.78 -19.03
N LYS A 145 -23.29 -1.98 -18.45
CA LYS A 145 -24.56 -2.66 -18.13
C LYS A 145 -25.28 -2.09 -16.91
N ALA A 146 -24.57 -1.39 -16.02
CA ALA A 146 -25.16 -0.77 -14.82
C ALA A 146 -25.80 0.60 -15.11
N SER A 147 -25.53 1.19 -16.28
CA SER A 147 -26.03 2.53 -16.65
C SER A 147 -27.42 2.52 -17.28
N ALA A 148 -28.21 1.43 -17.14
CA ALA A 148 -29.56 1.33 -17.69
C ALA A 148 -30.53 2.42 -17.18
N ALA A 149 -30.15 3.16 -16.12
CA ALA A 149 -30.90 4.28 -15.57
C ALA A 149 -30.28 5.68 -15.86
N GLY A 150 -29.37 5.81 -16.82
CA GLY A 150 -28.75 7.11 -17.16
C GLY A 150 -27.82 7.70 -16.07
N SER A 151 -27.58 6.96 -14.99
CA SER A 151 -26.68 7.35 -13.90
C SER A 151 -25.22 7.18 -14.34
N THR A 152 -24.53 8.29 -14.57
CA THR A 152 -23.10 8.37 -14.87
C THR A 152 -22.23 8.32 -13.60
N THR A 153 -22.81 7.87 -12.48
CA THR A 153 -22.16 7.96 -11.18
C THR A 153 -20.90 7.10 -11.14
N TRP A 154 -19.76 7.76 -11.02
CA TRP A 154 -18.47 7.15 -10.78
C TRP A 154 -18.52 6.30 -9.52
N ILE A 155 -17.99 5.08 -9.58
CA ILE A 155 -17.81 4.23 -8.40
C ILE A 155 -16.56 4.68 -7.66
N THR A 156 -16.64 4.82 -6.34
CA THR A 156 -15.47 5.13 -5.51
C THR A 156 -14.90 3.82 -4.99
N LEU A 157 -13.67 3.50 -5.39
CA LEU A 157 -12.98 2.29 -4.94
C LEU A 157 -12.41 2.47 -3.54
N LEU A 158 -11.82 3.64 -3.31
CA LEU A 158 -11.08 3.97 -2.10
C LEU A 158 -11.22 5.46 -1.79
N THR A 159 -11.37 5.77 -0.50
CA THR A 159 -11.16 7.11 0.05
C THR A 159 -10.04 7.05 1.07
N ALA A 160 -9.13 8.02 1.05
CA ALA A 160 -8.01 8.10 1.96
C ALA A 160 -7.75 9.52 2.43
N LYS A 161 -7.26 9.67 3.66
CA LYS A 161 -6.65 10.89 4.17
C LYS A 161 -5.15 10.65 4.30
N ILE A 162 -4.36 11.47 3.64
CA ILE A 162 -2.91 11.30 3.51
C ILE A 162 -2.21 12.54 4.08
N THR A 163 -1.27 12.32 5.00
CA THR A 163 -0.43 13.37 5.57
C THR A 163 0.95 13.30 4.94
N MET A 164 1.42 14.44 4.45
CA MET A 164 2.73 14.65 3.84
C MET A 164 3.62 15.48 4.78
N SER A 165 4.90 15.12 4.89
CA SER A 165 5.91 15.76 5.73
C SER A 165 7.30 15.59 5.10
N ASP A 166 8.30 16.22 5.69
CA ASP A 166 9.71 15.90 5.47
C ASP A 166 10.23 15.03 6.63
N ILE A 167 9.95 13.73 6.57
CA ILE A 167 10.37 12.78 7.60
C ILE A 167 11.90 12.69 7.77
N ALA A 168 12.68 13.04 6.73
CA ALA A 168 14.13 13.05 6.82
C ALA A 168 14.65 14.21 7.71
N SER A 169 13.86 15.27 7.83
CA SER A 169 14.14 16.41 8.73
C SER A 169 13.70 16.16 10.18
N GLU A 170 12.87 15.15 10.44
CA GLU A 170 12.34 14.89 11.77
C GLU A 170 13.44 14.44 12.74
N ARG A 171 13.35 14.89 14.00
CA ARG A 171 14.28 14.57 15.08
C ARG A 171 13.49 14.28 16.34
N GLY A 172 13.91 13.29 17.11
CA GLY A 172 13.25 12.92 18.35
C GLY A 172 13.85 11.66 18.96
N THR A 173 13.39 11.32 20.15
CA THR A 173 13.76 10.07 20.81
C THR A 173 13.30 8.88 19.97
N THR A 174 14.23 7.97 19.72
CA THR A 174 13.92 6.69 19.07
C THR A 174 14.11 5.58 20.11
N THR A 175 13.06 4.80 20.33
CA THR A 175 13.11 3.63 21.20
C THR A 175 12.17 2.58 20.60
N ILE A 176 12.72 1.40 20.34
CA ILE A 176 11.94 0.22 20.01
C ILE A 176 11.73 -0.52 21.32
N LEU A 177 10.50 -0.92 21.60
CA LEU A 177 10.14 -1.66 22.80
C LEU A 177 9.79 -3.10 22.39
N SER A 178 10.01 -4.06 23.29
CA SER A 178 9.50 -5.42 23.11
C SER A 178 7.97 -5.45 23.19
N ASP A 179 7.39 -6.62 22.92
CA ASP A 179 5.94 -6.83 22.93
C ASP A 179 5.26 -6.55 24.29
N ASP A 180 6.03 -6.49 25.39
CA ASP A 180 5.52 -6.07 26.70
C ASP A 180 5.29 -4.55 26.82
N GLY A 181 5.75 -3.78 25.82
CA GLY A 181 5.68 -2.32 25.78
C GLY A 181 6.54 -1.63 26.83
N LYS A 182 7.50 -2.34 27.45
CA LYS A 182 8.27 -1.85 28.60
C LYS A 182 9.77 -1.95 28.38
N THR A 183 10.24 -3.03 27.76
CA THR A 183 11.68 -3.29 27.68
C THR A 183 12.24 -2.75 26.35
N PRO A 184 13.21 -1.81 26.39
CA PRO A 184 13.90 -1.38 25.18
C PRO A 184 14.57 -2.55 24.45
N VAL A 185 14.55 -2.50 23.12
CA VAL A 185 15.18 -3.49 22.25
C VAL A 185 16.22 -2.79 21.39
N ASP A 186 17.45 -3.25 21.53
CA ASP A 186 18.62 -2.66 20.85
C ASP A 186 18.86 -3.33 19.49
N HIS A 187 18.33 -4.54 19.28
CA HIS A 187 18.47 -5.31 18.04
C HIS A 187 17.26 -6.25 17.83
N PRO A 188 16.42 -6.02 16.79
CA PRO A 188 15.14 -6.73 16.67
C PRO A 188 15.28 -8.18 16.19
N PHE A 189 16.40 -8.56 15.58
CA PHE A 189 16.69 -9.94 15.14
C PHE A 189 17.39 -10.81 16.21
N LEU A 190 17.51 -10.31 17.45
CA LEU A 190 17.91 -11.12 18.60
C LEU A 190 16.67 -11.84 19.18
N PRO A 191 16.81 -13.05 19.73
CA PRO A 191 15.75 -14.05 19.74
C PRO A 191 14.55 -13.75 20.64
N SER A 192 13.36 -13.92 20.06
CA SER A 192 12.31 -14.78 20.59
C SER A 192 12.20 -15.94 19.61
N ALA A 193 12.71 -17.11 20.01
CA ALA A 193 12.52 -18.33 19.26
C ALA A 193 11.01 -18.63 19.18
N LEU A 194 10.47 -18.81 17.97
CA LEU A 194 9.26 -19.61 17.81
C LEU A 194 9.50 -20.93 18.58
N HIS A 195 8.71 -21.09 19.66
CA HIS A 195 8.92 -21.94 20.83
C HIS A 195 10.07 -21.53 21.77
N SER A 196 9.75 -20.75 22.80
CA SER A 196 10.51 -20.78 24.05
C SER A 196 9.66 -21.40 25.16
N PRO A 197 10.15 -22.47 25.82
CA PRO A 197 9.47 -23.16 26.91
C PRO A 197 9.31 -22.29 28.17
N PRO A 198 8.57 -22.76 29.20
CA PRO A 198 8.37 -22.01 30.43
C PRO A 198 9.70 -21.73 31.15
N GLY A 199 10.02 -20.46 31.38
CA GLY A 199 11.18 -20.01 32.18
C GLY A 199 12.14 -19.03 31.51
N ALA A 200 11.98 -18.71 30.23
CA ALA A 200 12.85 -17.76 29.54
C ALA A 200 12.45 -16.29 29.80
N THR A 201 13.36 -15.50 30.36
CA THR A 201 13.32 -14.04 30.28
C THR A 201 13.50 -13.62 28.82
N ARG A 202 12.48 -12.97 28.26
CA ARG A 202 12.43 -12.54 26.85
C ARG A 202 13.15 -11.21 26.71
N PHE A 203 14.09 -11.11 25.77
CA PHE A 203 14.68 -9.84 25.35
C PHE A 203 14.74 -9.81 23.81
N GLY A 204 14.29 -8.71 23.19
CA GLY A 204 14.27 -8.56 21.73
C GLY A 204 12.91 -8.81 21.08
N LEU A 205 12.83 -8.56 19.76
CA LEU A 205 11.64 -8.82 18.94
C LEU A 205 11.68 -10.18 18.23
N GLY A 206 12.81 -10.90 18.25
CA GLY A 206 12.89 -12.24 17.68
C GLY A 206 12.66 -12.36 16.18
N LEU A 207 12.85 -11.28 15.44
CA LEU A 207 12.57 -11.27 14.02
C LEU A 207 13.48 -12.26 13.27
N PRO A 208 12.96 -13.02 12.28
CA PRO A 208 13.77 -13.97 11.53
C PRO A 208 14.73 -13.23 10.58
N ARG A 209 15.99 -13.64 10.54
CA ARG A 209 16.95 -13.12 9.57
C ARG A 209 16.64 -13.63 8.17
N LEU A 210 16.96 -12.83 7.15
CA LEU A 210 16.76 -13.21 5.75
C LEU A 210 17.47 -14.53 5.38
N ALA A 211 18.65 -14.78 5.95
CA ALA A 211 19.43 -16.01 5.73
C ALA A 211 18.75 -17.27 6.30
N ASP A 212 17.87 -17.10 7.30
CA ASP A 212 17.15 -18.19 7.96
C ASP A 212 15.76 -18.44 7.31
N ALA A 213 15.38 -17.63 6.31
CA ALA A 213 14.07 -17.68 5.67
C ALA A 213 14.04 -18.60 4.44
N LEU A 214 12.94 -19.33 4.27
CA LEU A 214 12.74 -20.30 3.19
C LEU A 214 12.00 -19.66 2.00
N PRO A 215 12.42 -19.89 0.74
CA PRO A 215 11.68 -19.43 -0.42
C PRO A 215 10.27 -20.03 -0.45
N LEU A 216 9.27 -19.24 -0.83
CA LEU A 216 7.91 -19.74 -1.01
C LEU A 216 7.84 -20.64 -2.24
N GLU A 217 7.52 -21.92 -2.05
CA GLU A 217 7.24 -22.84 -3.15
C GLU A 217 5.90 -22.46 -3.85
N PRO A 218 5.89 -22.09 -5.15
CA PRO A 218 4.71 -21.52 -5.80
C PRO A 218 3.50 -22.46 -5.91
N LYS A 219 3.71 -23.78 -5.76
CA LYS A 219 2.74 -24.81 -6.16
C LYS A 219 1.52 -24.93 -5.25
N THR A 220 1.61 -24.51 -3.99
CA THR A 220 0.56 -24.76 -2.98
C THR A 220 -0.38 -23.57 -2.77
N MET A 221 0.12 -22.35 -2.59
CA MET A 221 -0.75 -21.20 -2.28
C MET A 221 -1.43 -20.56 -3.49
N TRP A 222 -0.84 -20.65 -4.69
CA TRP A 222 -1.24 -19.78 -5.81
C TRP A 222 -1.94 -20.47 -6.98
N LYS A 223 -2.32 -21.75 -6.84
CA LYS A 223 -3.01 -22.49 -7.90
C LYS A 223 -4.36 -21.83 -8.26
N GLY A 224 -4.56 -21.48 -9.54
CA GLY A 224 -5.80 -20.87 -10.04
C GLY A 224 -5.92 -19.36 -9.85
N HIS A 225 -4.84 -18.66 -9.48
CA HIS A 225 -4.83 -17.21 -9.41
C HIS A 225 -4.88 -16.55 -10.79
N TYR A 226 -5.26 -15.28 -10.81
CA TYR A 226 -5.33 -14.50 -12.03
C TYR A 226 -3.96 -14.43 -12.71
N LYS A 227 -3.98 -14.68 -14.02
CA LYS A 227 -2.83 -14.54 -14.91
C LYS A 227 -3.06 -13.32 -15.76
N SER A 228 -2.16 -12.34 -15.67
CA SER A 228 -2.24 -11.11 -16.48
C SER A 228 -2.34 -11.49 -17.97
N PRO A 229 -3.41 -11.11 -18.67
CA PRO A 229 -3.53 -11.32 -20.11
C PRO A 229 -2.42 -10.60 -20.89
N ARG A 230 -1.92 -9.47 -20.37
CA ARG A 230 -0.90 -8.68 -21.03
C ARG A 230 0.49 -9.31 -20.94
N THR A 231 0.83 -9.91 -19.80
CA THR A 231 2.21 -10.36 -19.54
C THR A 231 2.36 -11.86 -19.36
N GLY A 232 1.25 -12.58 -19.26
CA GLY A 232 1.25 -14.02 -19.02
C GLY A 232 1.84 -14.40 -17.66
N LYS A 233 2.01 -13.44 -16.75
CA LYS A 233 2.52 -13.67 -15.39
C LYS A 233 1.38 -13.68 -14.38
N PHE A 234 1.51 -14.51 -13.35
CA PHE A 234 0.67 -14.47 -12.17
C PHE A 234 1.11 -13.35 -11.23
N PHE A 235 0.19 -12.85 -10.40
CA PHE A 235 0.45 -11.81 -9.40
C PHE A 235 1.71 -12.08 -8.54
N HIS A 236 1.89 -13.31 -8.07
CA HIS A 236 3.03 -13.69 -7.23
C HIS A 236 4.39 -13.74 -7.98
N GLN A 237 4.40 -13.57 -9.30
CA GLN A 237 5.64 -13.61 -10.09
C GLN A 237 6.29 -12.23 -10.25
N PHE A 238 5.74 -11.18 -9.62
CA PHE A 238 6.29 -9.82 -9.63
C PHE A 238 7.14 -9.51 -8.40
N PHE A 239 7.16 -10.41 -7.43
CA PHE A 239 7.88 -10.25 -6.18
C PHE A 239 8.36 -11.60 -5.68
N ASP A 240 9.46 -11.59 -4.94
CA ASP A 240 9.95 -12.76 -4.23
C ASP A 240 9.44 -12.73 -2.80
N VAL A 241 9.13 -13.90 -2.26
CA VAL A 241 8.72 -14.08 -0.86
C VAL A 241 9.59 -15.16 -0.24
N ARG A 242 10.13 -14.89 0.95
CA ARG A 242 10.73 -15.90 1.81
C ARG A 242 10.04 -15.90 3.17
N HIS A 243 9.50 -17.04 3.56
CA HIS A 243 8.82 -17.18 4.84
C HIS A 243 9.81 -17.44 5.96
N GLN A 244 9.46 -17.04 7.18
CA GLN A 244 10.08 -17.62 8.37
C GLN A 244 10.07 -19.14 8.27
N LYS A 245 11.08 -19.83 8.80
CA LYS A 245 11.11 -21.30 8.78
C LYS A 245 9.85 -21.86 9.46
N TYR A 246 9.19 -22.82 8.82
CA TYR A 246 8.05 -23.56 9.34
C TYR A 246 8.09 -24.99 8.80
N GLU A 247 7.51 -25.93 9.53
CA GLU A 247 7.20 -27.26 9.00
C GLU A 247 5.80 -27.20 8.37
N GLU A 248 5.65 -27.66 7.13
CA GLU A 248 4.41 -27.48 6.36
C GLU A 248 3.21 -28.16 7.02
N GLU A 249 3.44 -29.28 7.72
CA GLU A 249 2.45 -30.03 8.48
C GLU A 249 1.89 -29.22 9.66
N ASP A 250 2.71 -28.36 10.26
CA ASP A 250 2.36 -27.58 11.46
C ASP A 250 1.67 -26.25 11.13
N ILE A 251 1.69 -25.81 9.86
CA ILE A 251 1.23 -24.46 9.49
C ILE A 251 -0.25 -24.22 9.83
N VAL A 252 -1.06 -25.27 9.79
CA VAL A 252 -2.50 -25.24 10.10
C VAL A 252 -2.77 -25.31 11.60
N ASP A 253 -1.81 -25.82 12.38
CA ASP A 253 -1.86 -26.00 13.83
C ASP A 253 -1.19 -24.85 14.59
N LEU A 254 -0.59 -23.90 13.87
CA LEU A 254 -0.06 -22.68 14.47
C LEU A 254 -1.13 -21.99 15.32
N PRO A 255 -0.80 -21.54 16.55
CA PRO A 255 -1.74 -20.84 17.40
C PRO A 255 -2.34 -19.65 16.65
N MET A 256 -3.66 -19.50 16.66
CA MET A 256 -4.33 -18.45 15.88
C MET A 256 -3.80 -17.04 16.18
N GLY A 257 -3.38 -16.76 17.42
CA GLY A 257 -2.77 -15.47 17.79
C GLY A 257 -1.27 -15.36 17.52
N ALA A 258 -0.63 -16.39 16.96
CA ALA A 258 0.79 -16.37 16.66
C ALA A 258 1.13 -15.42 15.51
N GLU A 259 2.37 -14.98 15.52
CA GLU A 259 2.90 -14.06 14.53
C GLU A 259 3.40 -14.81 13.31
N TRP A 260 3.39 -14.09 12.20
CA TRP A 260 3.91 -14.60 10.94
C TRP A 260 4.80 -13.57 10.29
N CYS A 261 6.03 -13.99 9.99
CA CYS A 261 7.03 -13.16 9.36
C CYS A 261 7.36 -13.68 7.96
N LYS A 262 7.62 -12.74 7.05
CA LYS A 262 8.14 -13.04 5.72
C LYS A 262 8.96 -11.88 5.18
N TRP A 263 10.02 -12.22 4.46
CA TRP A 263 10.78 -11.28 3.66
C TRP A 263 10.17 -11.16 2.27
N VAL A 264 10.02 -9.94 1.79
CA VAL A 264 9.50 -9.62 0.46
C VAL A 264 10.44 -8.69 -0.28
N ARG A 265 10.54 -8.87 -1.60
CA ARG A 265 11.17 -7.89 -2.48
C ARG A 265 10.50 -7.87 -3.84
N TRP A 266 10.65 -6.77 -4.57
CA TRP A 266 10.40 -6.78 -5.99
C TRP A 266 11.43 -7.66 -6.70
N ASN A 267 11.00 -8.57 -7.58
CA ASN A 267 11.91 -9.31 -8.47
C ASN A 267 11.98 -8.70 -9.86
N SER A 268 11.27 -7.59 -10.03
CA SER A 268 11.09 -6.83 -11.26
C SER A 268 12.09 -5.69 -11.42
N GLY A 269 12.97 -5.49 -10.43
CA GLY A 269 13.95 -4.39 -10.37
C GLY A 269 13.36 -3.07 -9.87
N ASP A 270 12.12 -3.06 -9.37
CA ASP A 270 11.55 -1.90 -8.68
C ASP A 270 12.31 -1.61 -7.37
N VAL A 271 12.45 -0.33 -7.04
CA VAL A 271 13.00 0.10 -5.74
C VAL A 271 11.93 0.00 -4.66
N GLN A 272 12.36 -0.18 -3.42
CA GLN A 272 11.48 -0.07 -2.26
C GLN A 272 11.23 1.41 -1.96
N ASP A 273 9.97 1.84 -2.01
CA ASP A 273 9.56 3.21 -1.68
C ASP A 273 8.28 3.22 -0.80
N ILE A 274 7.75 4.39 -0.45
CA ILE A 274 6.58 4.47 0.44
C ILE A 274 5.31 3.83 -0.16
N PRO A 275 4.94 4.06 -1.43
CA PRO A 275 3.92 3.26 -2.12
C PRO A 275 4.15 1.74 -2.02
N SER A 276 5.41 1.28 -2.08
CA SER A 276 5.73 -0.13 -1.86
C SER A 276 5.38 -0.59 -0.43
N MET A 277 5.53 0.26 0.60
CA MET A 277 5.11 -0.08 1.97
C MET A 277 3.59 -0.29 2.09
N ALA A 278 2.77 0.45 1.34
CA ALA A 278 1.34 0.18 1.29
C ALA A 278 1.03 -1.15 0.60
N PHE A 279 1.80 -1.50 -0.44
CA PHE A 279 1.69 -2.80 -1.10
C PHE A 279 2.04 -3.95 -0.14
N TRP A 280 3.19 -3.88 0.53
CA TRP A 280 3.62 -4.93 1.46
C TRP A 280 2.75 -5.02 2.71
N GLY A 281 2.27 -3.88 3.22
CA GLY A 281 1.32 -3.83 4.33
C GLY A 281 -0.03 -4.48 4.00
N ASP A 282 -0.46 -4.51 2.74
CA ASP A 282 -1.66 -5.28 2.36
C ASP A 282 -1.35 -6.76 2.06
N MET A 283 -0.07 -7.13 2.01
CA MET A 283 0.34 -8.50 1.71
C MET A 283 0.38 -9.37 2.97
N SER A 284 -0.12 -8.94 4.11
CA SER A 284 -0.01 -9.71 5.36
C SER A 284 -0.61 -11.11 5.28
N MET A 285 0.02 -12.04 6.01
CA MET A 285 -0.49 -13.39 6.26
C MET A 285 -0.43 -13.61 7.78
N SER A 286 -1.37 -14.37 8.34
CA SER A 286 -1.32 -14.77 9.75
C SER A 286 -1.84 -16.20 9.87
N PRO A 287 -1.55 -16.91 10.96
CA PRO A 287 -2.13 -18.24 11.20
C PRO A 287 -3.66 -18.24 11.11
N ILE A 288 -4.33 -17.16 11.54
CA ILE A 288 -5.79 -16.99 11.34
C ILE A 288 -6.16 -17.03 9.86
N ILE A 289 -5.43 -16.31 9.02
CA ILE A 289 -5.68 -16.26 7.58
C ILE A 289 -5.34 -17.61 6.95
N ILE A 290 -4.22 -18.21 7.32
CA ILE A 290 -3.78 -19.53 6.83
C ILE A 290 -4.83 -20.57 7.16
N ASN A 291 -5.25 -20.68 8.42
CA ASN A 291 -6.27 -21.64 8.84
C ASN A 291 -7.62 -21.37 8.15
N HIS A 292 -7.97 -20.10 7.92
CA HIS A 292 -9.19 -19.74 7.20
C HIS A 292 -9.17 -20.14 5.72
N ILE A 293 -8.03 -19.98 5.05
CA ILE A 293 -7.88 -20.31 3.62
C ILE A 293 -7.66 -21.81 3.43
N PHE A 294 -6.82 -22.43 4.25
CA PHE A 294 -6.27 -23.77 4.05
C PHE A 294 -6.67 -24.81 5.11
N GLY A 295 -7.29 -24.39 6.23
CA GLY A 295 -7.57 -25.29 7.34
C GLY A 295 -8.67 -26.32 7.05
N PRO A 296 -8.80 -27.39 7.87
CA PRO A 296 -9.75 -28.49 7.62
C PRO A 296 -11.22 -28.05 7.48
N LYS A 297 -11.60 -26.93 8.11
CA LYS A 297 -12.95 -26.34 8.01
C LYS A 297 -13.20 -25.61 6.68
N SER A 298 -12.17 -25.22 5.92
CA SER A 298 -12.34 -24.71 4.55
C SER A 298 -12.64 -25.82 3.54
N GLN A 299 -12.54 -27.10 3.94
CA GLN A 299 -12.96 -28.25 3.13
C GLN A 299 -14.47 -28.32 2.90
N GLY A 300 -15.26 -27.44 3.55
CA GLY A 300 -16.66 -27.18 3.24
C GLY A 300 -16.89 -26.41 1.92
N ARG A 301 -16.12 -26.69 0.85
CA ARG A 301 -16.28 -26.30 -0.57
C ARG A 301 -16.55 -24.82 -0.95
N GLU A 302 -16.86 -23.94 -0.01
CA GLU A 302 -17.22 -22.55 -0.30
C GLU A 302 -15.98 -21.66 -0.22
N ARG A 303 -15.68 -21.02 -1.36
CA ARG A 303 -14.56 -20.08 -1.46
C ARG A 303 -14.83 -18.90 -0.52
N GLN A 304 -13.94 -18.68 0.44
CA GLN A 304 -13.96 -17.50 1.30
C GLN A 304 -13.04 -16.42 0.73
N TRP A 305 -13.49 -15.18 0.78
CA TRP A 305 -12.71 -13.99 0.41
C TRP A 305 -12.62 -13.06 1.61
N SER A 306 -11.45 -12.47 1.85
CA SER A 306 -11.22 -11.55 2.96
C SER A 306 -10.89 -10.13 2.45
N PRO A 307 -11.86 -9.35 1.94
CA PRO A 307 -11.60 -7.97 1.53
C PRO A 307 -11.14 -7.10 2.70
N THR A 308 -10.12 -6.30 2.46
CA THR A 308 -9.73 -5.17 3.31
C THR A 308 -10.84 -4.12 3.28
N MET A 309 -11.27 -3.64 4.44
CA MET A 309 -12.32 -2.62 4.60
C MET A 309 -11.72 -1.28 5.01
N ASP A 310 -10.77 -1.29 5.94
CA ASP A 310 -9.96 -0.15 6.34
C ASP A 310 -8.49 -0.50 6.41
N PHE A 311 -7.67 0.52 6.21
CA PHE A 311 -6.22 0.42 6.19
C PHE A 311 -5.61 1.70 6.73
N ALA A 312 -4.79 1.59 7.76
CA ALA A 312 -3.98 2.67 8.30
C ALA A 312 -2.49 2.32 8.11
N LEU A 313 -1.72 3.29 7.64
CA LEU A 313 -0.27 3.19 7.43
C LEU A 313 0.42 4.37 8.08
N GLN A 314 1.49 4.12 8.82
CA GLN A 314 2.38 5.15 9.35
C GLN A 314 3.81 4.82 8.94
N ILE A 315 4.48 5.78 8.32
CA ILE A 315 5.88 5.67 7.93
C ILE A 315 6.74 6.13 9.10
N ARG A 316 7.72 5.29 9.43
CA ARG A 316 8.67 5.50 10.53
C ARG A 316 10.06 5.84 10.01
N ARG A 317 10.39 5.40 8.80
CA ARG A 317 11.66 5.67 8.14
C ARG A 317 11.52 5.57 6.62
N LEU A 318 12.31 6.37 5.89
CA LEU A 318 12.44 6.19 4.44
C LEU A 318 13.25 4.93 4.12
N PRO A 319 12.74 4.07 3.22
CA PRO A 319 13.55 3.03 2.59
C PRO A 319 14.87 3.56 2.03
N SER A 320 15.95 2.81 2.22
CA SER A 320 17.22 3.13 1.56
C SER A 320 17.12 2.87 0.04
N PRO A 321 17.75 3.67 -0.83
CA PRO A 321 17.68 3.48 -2.29
C PRO A 321 18.26 2.15 -2.82
N ASP A 322 19.07 1.48 -2.01
CA ASP A 322 19.70 0.18 -2.27
C ASP A 322 19.01 -0.98 -1.51
N MET A 323 17.95 -0.69 -0.74
CA MET A 323 17.20 -1.70 -0.02
C MET A 323 16.42 -2.58 -1.00
N GLU A 324 16.70 -3.88 -0.97
CA GLU A 324 15.94 -4.86 -1.75
C GLU A 324 14.83 -5.51 -0.92
N TRP A 325 15.17 -5.96 0.28
CA TRP A 325 14.30 -6.79 1.10
C TRP A 325 13.61 -6.00 2.20
N VAL A 326 12.34 -6.34 2.43
CA VAL A 326 11.51 -5.84 3.54
C VAL A 326 11.02 -7.04 4.31
N LEU A 327 11.25 -7.05 5.63
CA LEU A 327 10.61 -8.00 6.50
C LEU A 327 9.22 -7.49 6.87
N VAL A 328 8.19 -8.27 6.54
CA VAL A 328 6.80 -8.06 6.95
C VAL A 328 6.51 -9.00 8.11
N ARG A 329 6.34 -8.45 9.32
CA ARG A 329 5.82 -9.16 10.49
C ARG A 329 4.35 -8.84 10.63
N SER A 330 3.49 -9.85 10.75
CA SER A 330 2.05 -9.65 10.90
C SER A 330 1.44 -10.53 12.00
N LYS A 331 0.47 -9.95 12.70
CA LYS A 331 -0.28 -10.57 13.80
C LYS A 331 -1.75 -10.28 13.63
N ALA A 332 -2.58 -11.25 13.98
CA ALA A 332 -4.03 -11.05 14.04
C ALA A 332 -4.51 -11.16 15.49
N PRO A 333 -4.56 -10.06 16.26
CA PRO A 333 -4.88 -10.14 17.69
C PRO A 333 -6.32 -10.60 17.95
N TYR A 334 -7.25 -10.34 17.02
CA TYR A 334 -8.66 -10.68 17.19
C TYR A 334 -9.29 -11.16 15.88
N LEU A 335 -10.15 -12.17 16.01
CA LEU A 335 -11.12 -12.59 15.01
C LEU A 335 -12.49 -12.64 15.67
N THR A 336 -13.38 -11.74 15.29
CA THR A 336 -14.72 -11.62 15.88
C THR A 336 -15.75 -11.39 14.80
N ASN A 337 -16.81 -12.20 14.77
CA ASN A 337 -17.92 -12.06 13.82
C ASN A 337 -17.45 -11.99 12.35
N GLY A 338 -16.47 -12.82 11.98
CA GLY A 338 -15.89 -12.84 10.65
C GLY A 338 -14.98 -11.65 10.31
N ARG A 339 -14.75 -10.71 11.23
CA ARG A 339 -13.81 -9.60 11.04
C ARG A 339 -12.48 -9.89 11.71
N LYS A 340 -11.39 -9.61 11.01
CA LYS A 340 -10.01 -9.83 11.46
C LYS A 340 -9.30 -8.49 11.43
N CYS A 341 -8.63 -8.16 12.53
CA CYS A 341 -7.69 -7.04 12.55
C CYS A 341 -6.29 -7.60 12.35
N LEU A 342 -5.48 -6.96 11.52
CA LEU A 342 -4.10 -7.32 11.27
C LEU A 342 -3.22 -6.16 11.66
N ASP A 343 -2.31 -6.41 12.61
CA ASP A 343 -1.23 -5.52 13.00
C ASP A 343 0.03 -5.98 12.27
N ILE A 344 0.68 -5.05 11.59
CA ILE A 344 1.74 -5.37 10.65
C ILE A 344 2.85 -4.36 10.80
N GLU A 345 4.08 -4.84 10.80
CA GLU A 345 5.29 -4.06 10.90
C GLU A 345 6.20 -4.41 9.74
N MET A 346 6.87 -3.39 9.21
CA MET A 346 7.80 -3.51 8.10
C MET A 346 9.18 -3.06 8.54
N TRP A 347 10.19 -3.91 8.33
CA TRP A 347 11.55 -3.70 8.79
C TRP A 347 12.54 -3.87 7.63
N ASP A 348 13.65 -3.13 7.67
CA ASP A 348 14.78 -3.39 6.77
C ASP A 348 15.71 -4.49 7.30
N GLU A 349 16.72 -4.86 6.51
CA GLU A 349 17.71 -5.90 6.86
C GLU A 349 18.60 -5.51 8.05
N GLN A 350 18.69 -4.23 8.38
CA GLN A 350 19.45 -3.70 9.51
C GLN A 350 18.61 -3.60 10.78
N GLY A 351 17.30 -3.88 10.70
CA GLY A 351 16.41 -3.89 11.85
C GLY A 351 15.82 -2.52 12.15
N ASN A 352 15.84 -1.60 11.20
CA ASN A 352 15.11 -0.35 11.34
C ASN A 352 13.64 -0.56 10.99
N LEU A 353 12.75 -0.06 11.84
CA LEU A 353 11.33 -0.02 11.57
C LEU A 353 11.06 0.99 10.45
N LEU A 354 10.55 0.52 9.32
CA LEU A 354 10.20 1.33 8.15
C LEU A 354 8.79 1.87 8.25
N ALA A 355 7.84 1.00 8.59
CA ALA A 355 6.43 1.34 8.61
C ALA A 355 5.63 0.40 9.52
N ILE A 356 4.48 0.89 9.98
CA ILE A 356 3.47 0.08 10.66
C ILE A 356 2.14 0.24 9.95
N THR A 357 1.39 -0.86 9.85
CA THR A 357 0.04 -0.83 9.32
C THR A 357 -0.92 -1.57 10.23
N ARG A 358 -2.15 -1.07 10.30
CA ARG A 358 -3.29 -1.78 10.84
C ARG A 358 -4.35 -1.86 9.76
N GLN A 359 -4.88 -3.04 9.51
CA GLN A 359 -5.98 -3.22 8.58
C GLN A 359 -7.05 -4.12 9.17
N MET A 360 -8.31 -3.81 8.89
CA MET A 360 -9.42 -4.72 9.17
C MET A 360 -9.93 -5.34 7.87
N GLN A 361 -10.03 -6.67 7.90
CA GLN A 361 -10.57 -7.48 6.83
C GLN A 361 -11.91 -8.08 7.26
N GLY A 362 -12.86 -8.08 6.33
CA GLY A 362 -14.13 -8.80 6.50
C GLY A 362 -14.06 -10.16 5.85
N THR A 363 -14.58 -11.20 6.48
CA THR A 363 -14.76 -12.51 5.85
C THR A 363 -16.07 -12.52 5.09
N VAL A 364 -16.00 -12.88 3.81
CA VAL A 364 -17.17 -13.05 2.97
C VAL A 364 -17.15 -14.43 2.33
N VAL A 365 -18.25 -15.16 2.50
CA VAL A 365 -18.51 -16.37 1.74
C VAL A 365 -18.86 -15.96 0.30
N VAL A 366 -18.07 -16.41 -0.67
CA VAL A 366 -18.31 -16.09 -2.09
C VAL A 366 -19.36 -17.05 -2.64
N SER A 367 -20.61 -16.59 -2.71
CA SER A 367 -21.66 -17.34 -3.39
C SER A 367 -21.34 -17.53 -4.87
N ALA A 368 -21.87 -18.61 -5.47
CA ALA A 368 -21.73 -18.87 -6.91
C ALA A 368 -22.20 -17.68 -7.76
N GLN A 369 -23.25 -16.97 -7.32
CA GLN A 369 -23.77 -15.78 -8.00
C GLN A 369 -22.78 -14.60 -7.95
N ARG A 370 -22.13 -14.37 -6.81
CA ARG A 370 -21.10 -13.33 -6.68
C ARG A 370 -19.89 -13.65 -7.57
N GLN A 371 -19.50 -14.92 -7.61
CA GLN A 371 -18.45 -15.41 -8.50
C GLN A 371 -18.82 -15.21 -9.97
N ALA A 372 -20.06 -15.50 -10.37
CA ALA A 372 -20.51 -15.32 -11.76
C ALA A 372 -20.50 -13.84 -12.20
N ARG A 373 -21.05 -12.93 -11.38
CA ARG A 373 -21.01 -11.46 -11.65
C ARG A 373 -19.57 -10.96 -11.80
N THR A 374 -18.70 -11.49 -10.95
CA THR A 374 -17.26 -11.24 -10.96
C THR A 374 -16.61 -11.67 -12.27
N VAL A 375 -16.87 -12.89 -12.79
CA VAL A 375 -16.26 -13.29 -14.08
C VAL A 375 -16.85 -12.52 -15.26
N GLU A 376 -18.13 -12.16 -15.22
CA GLU A 376 -18.77 -11.33 -16.26
C GLU A 376 -18.14 -9.94 -16.34
N ALA A 377 -17.94 -9.28 -15.20
CA ALA A 377 -17.28 -7.97 -15.12
C ALA A 377 -15.85 -8.01 -15.71
N ASN A 378 -15.11 -9.10 -15.46
CA ASN A 378 -13.78 -9.28 -16.04
C ASN A 378 -13.79 -9.51 -17.54
N ALA A 379 -14.72 -10.33 -18.03
CA ALA A 379 -14.86 -10.57 -19.46
C ALA A 379 -15.13 -9.23 -20.20
N ALA A 380 -15.98 -8.38 -19.61
CA ALA A 380 -16.23 -7.04 -20.11
C ALA A 380 -14.97 -6.14 -20.04
N GLY A 381 -14.22 -6.16 -18.94
CA GLY A 381 -12.96 -5.42 -18.81
C GLY A 381 -11.89 -5.85 -19.83
N LEU A 382 -11.71 -7.16 -20.02
CA LEU A 382 -10.84 -7.75 -21.03
C LEU A 382 -11.27 -7.38 -22.45
N GLN A 383 -12.57 -7.39 -22.73
CA GLN A 383 -13.10 -6.99 -24.02
C GLN A 383 -12.85 -5.50 -24.28
N SER A 384 -13.07 -4.63 -23.28
CA SER A 384 -12.75 -3.20 -23.35
C SER A 384 -11.27 -2.95 -23.67
N LEU A 385 -10.36 -3.68 -23.01
CA LEU A 385 -8.92 -3.65 -23.30
C LEU A 385 -8.60 -4.06 -24.74
N LYS A 386 -9.22 -5.14 -25.24
CA LYS A 386 -9.02 -5.62 -26.63
C LYS A 386 -9.54 -4.61 -27.65
N THR A 387 -10.75 -4.06 -27.45
CA THR A 387 -11.36 -3.06 -28.33
C THR A 387 -10.59 -1.74 -28.35
N LYS A 388 -10.06 -1.28 -27.20
CA LYS A 388 -9.20 -0.10 -27.16
C LYS A 388 -7.88 -0.32 -27.91
N ARG A 389 -7.29 -1.53 -27.85
CA ARG A 389 -6.08 -1.86 -28.62
C ARG A 389 -6.34 -1.93 -30.12
N SER A 390 -7.44 -2.53 -30.55
CA SER A 390 -7.79 -2.58 -31.98
C SER A 390 -8.06 -1.19 -32.56
N ASN A 391 -8.56 -0.26 -31.75
CA ASN A 391 -8.89 1.10 -32.19
C ASN A 391 -7.74 2.10 -31.96
N GLY A 392 -6.77 1.75 -31.11
CA GLY A 392 -5.64 2.60 -30.73
C GLY A 392 -4.48 2.61 -31.75
N ASP A 393 -4.47 1.67 -32.71
CA ASP A 393 -3.49 1.64 -33.80
C ASP A 393 -3.86 2.56 -34.98
N THR A 394 -5.04 3.21 -34.95
CA THR A 394 -5.53 4.03 -36.07
C THR A 394 -5.93 5.46 -35.72
N GLY A 395 -5.70 5.97 -34.51
CA GLY A 395 -6.13 7.34 -34.22
C GLY A 395 -5.65 7.94 -32.91
N SER A 396 -4.67 8.84 -33.02
CA SER A 396 -4.44 9.89 -32.04
C SER A 396 -5.67 10.79 -31.96
N GLY A 397 -6.52 10.60 -30.95
CA GLY A 397 -7.62 11.52 -30.65
C GLY A 397 -8.89 10.82 -30.19
N SER A 398 -8.98 10.47 -28.91
CA SER A 398 -10.23 10.08 -28.27
C SER A 398 -10.46 10.94 -27.05
N SER A 399 -11.31 11.95 -27.21
CA SER A 399 -11.82 12.81 -26.15
C SER A 399 -12.84 12.04 -25.31
N VAL A 400 -12.54 11.85 -24.03
CA VAL A 400 -13.52 11.43 -23.01
C VAL A 400 -14.59 12.54 -22.89
N PRO A 401 -15.91 12.22 -22.83
CA PRO A 401 -16.96 13.22 -22.77
C PRO A 401 -16.77 14.20 -21.60
N ALA A 402 -16.79 15.49 -21.92
CA ALA A 402 -16.40 16.61 -21.07
C ALA A 402 -17.43 17.02 -20.00
N LYS A 403 -18.41 16.17 -19.66
CA LYS A 403 -19.39 16.50 -18.60
C LYS A 403 -19.03 15.78 -17.31
N ILE A 404 -18.37 16.52 -16.42
CA ILE A 404 -18.28 16.30 -14.97
C ILE A 404 -19.09 17.41 -14.34
#